data_AF-A0A3D3T017-F1
#
_entry.id   AF-A0A3D3T017-F1
#
_cell.length_a   1.000
_cell.length_b   1.000
_cell.length_c   1.000
_cell.angle_alpha   90.00
_cell.angle_beta   90.00
_cell.angle_gamma   90.00
#
_symmetry.space_group_name_H-M   'P 1'
#
loop_
_entity.id
_entity.type
_entity.pdbx_description
1 polymer ?
#
loop_
_entity_poly.entity_id
_entity_poly.type
_entity_poly.pdbx_seq_one_letter_code
_entity_poly.pdbx_strand_id
1 'polypeptide(L)'
;VRAGYDPQGAVAVQAKFVELSEGRQQSALAALFASHPPSQERVEANRAKAANYPPGGVRNTERYRRMTAAIRRDQPAYEAQTVAMESLQERAPARALQLLDESIRLQPAEGQFWELRGHAWAMDDKNNKATQAYSMAVKKNPNYFSHVLTRGIHYFKQNNFPAAERDLLRSRELLPTAHSSLYLGDISAARGAKQEAAVYYQEAARAPGELGRQARERLQALQSQDVPT
;
A
#
# COMPACT_ATOMS: atom_id res chain seq x y z
N VAL A 1 -12.11 -25.35 31.05
CA VAL A 1 -12.56 -26.04 32.28
C VAL A 1 -12.02 -25.38 33.55
N ARG A 2 -10.78 -25.62 34.04
CA ARG A 2 -10.23 -24.83 35.18
C ARG A 2 -9.97 -23.35 34.84
N ALA A 3 -9.52 -23.07 33.61
CA ALA A 3 -9.28 -21.71 33.12
C ALA A 3 -10.55 -20.99 32.61
N GLY A 4 -11.76 -21.54 32.84
CA GLY A 4 -13.03 -20.91 32.45
C GLY A 4 -13.39 -20.94 30.95
N TYR A 5 -12.49 -21.38 30.07
CA TYR A 5 -12.77 -21.51 28.62
C TYR A 5 -13.59 -22.75 28.28
N ASP A 6 -14.40 -22.61 27.22
CA ASP A 6 -15.16 -23.70 26.60
C ASP A 6 -14.23 -24.71 25.92
N PRO A 7 -14.21 -25.99 26.36
CA PRO A 7 -13.36 -27.03 25.79
C PRO A 7 -13.64 -27.29 24.29
N GLN A 8 -14.85 -27.01 23.80
CA GLN A 8 -15.19 -27.12 22.38
C GLN A 8 -14.49 -26.05 21.53
N GLY A 9 -13.97 -24.97 22.13
CA GLY A 9 -13.19 -23.96 21.43
C GLY A 9 -11.91 -24.52 20.81
N ALA A 10 -11.17 -25.36 21.55
CA ALA A 10 -9.94 -25.98 21.07
C ALA A 10 -10.22 -27.00 19.95
N VAL A 11 -11.30 -27.79 20.08
CA VAL A 11 -11.74 -28.74 19.06
C VAL A 11 -12.11 -28.01 17.76
N ALA A 12 -12.83 -26.89 17.86
CA ALA A 12 -13.23 -26.10 16.70
C ALA A 12 -12.02 -25.51 15.96
N VAL A 13 -11.01 -25.02 16.67
CA VAL A 13 -9.77 -24.51 16.07
C VAL A 13 -9.02 -25.62 15.31
N GLN A 14 -8.88 -26.79 15.92
CA GLN A 14 -8.19 -27.92 15.28
C GLN A 14 -8.95 -28.45 14.06
N ALA A 15 -10.28 -28.55 14.15
CA ALA A 15 -11.13 -28.91 13.00
C ALA A 15 -10.95 -27.91 11.85
N LYS A 16 -10.87 -26.61 12.16
CA LYS A 16 -10.63 -25.59 11.14
C LYS A 16 -9.25 -25.74 10.48
N PHE A 17 -8.23 -26.15 11.24
CA PHE A 17 -6.90 -26.41 10.67
C PHE A 17 -6.88 -27.63 9.75
N VAL A 18 -7.62 -28.71 10.08
CA VAL A 18 -7.77 -29.87 9.18
C VAL A 18 -8.39 -29.42 7.86
N GLU A 19 -9.53 -28.71 7.92
CA GLU A 19 -10.21 -28.17 6.75
C GLU A 19 -9.28 -27.29 5.88
N LEU A 20 -8.50 -26.41 6.51
CA LEU A 20 -7.56 -25.54 5.79
C LEU A 20 -6.39 -26.31 5.16
N SER A 21 -6.00 -27.46 5.71
CA SER A 21 -4.93 -28.30 5.15
C SER A 21 -5.36 -29.11 3.93
N GLU A 22 -6.66 -29.37 3.79
CA GLU A 22 -7.25 -30.08 2.62
C GLU A 22 -7.41 -29.15 1.41
N GLY A 23 -7.54 -27.84 1.65
CA GLY A 23 -7.65 -26.83 0.60
C GLY A 23 -6.33 -26.62 -0.14
N ARG A 24 -6.33 -26.74 -1.48
CA ARG A 24 -5.21 -26.37 -2.37
C ARG A 24 -4.93 -24.85 -2.44
N GLN A 25 -5.20 -24.08 -1.38
CA GLN A 25 -5.03 -22.62 -1.41
C GLN A 25 -3.56 -22.24 -1.23
N GLN A 26 -3.05 -21.42 -2.16
CA GLN A 26 -1.68 -20.88 -2.21
C GLN A 26 -1.45 -19.73 -1.21
N SER A 27 -2.08 -19.72 -0.03
CA SER A 27 -1.78 -18.69 0.98
C SER A 27 -0.57 -19.11 1.83
N ALA A 28 0.30 -18.16 2.16
CA ALA A 28 1.45 -18.41 3.04
C ALA A 28 1.01 -18.97 4.41
N LEU A 29 -0.19 -18.59 4.87
CA LEU A 29 -0.79 -19.12 6.08
C LEU A 29 -1.22 -20.59 5.93
N ALA A 30 -1.78 -20.97 4.79
CA ALA A 30 -2.10 -22.38 4.50
C ALA A 30 -0.83 -23.24 4.38
N ALA A 31 0.23 -22.70 3.77
CA ALA A 31 1.53 -23.37 3.67
C ALA A 31 2.18 -23.63 5.04
N LEU A 32 2.03 -22.71 6.00
CA LEU A 32 2.47 -22.92 7.39
C LEU A 32 1.79 -24.12 8.06
N PHE A 33 0.54 -24.41 7.72
CA PHE A 33 -0.23 -25.52 8.30
C PHE A 33 -0.05 -26.84 7.55
N ALA A 34 0.34 -26.80 6.27
CA ALA A 34 0.55 -28.00 5.45
C ALA A 34 1.81 -28.81 5.85
N SER A 35 2.81 -28.20 6.49
CA SER A 35 4.03 -28.89 6.92
C SER A 35 3.84 -29.76 8.18
N HIS A 36 2.84 -29.44 9.00
CA HIS A 36 2.47 -30.21 10.19
C HIS A 36 0.93 -30.26 10.34
N PRO A 37 0.23 -30.95 9.44
CA PRO A 37 -1.22 -30.95 9.44
C PRO A 37 -1.75 -31.59 10.73
N PRO A 38 -2.73 -30.98 11.42
CA PRO A 38 -3.51 -31.71 12.41
C PRO A 38 -4.21 -32.88 11.71
N SER A 39 -4.26 -34.04 12.35
CA SER A 39 -4.97 -35.20 11.79
C SER A 39 -6.44 -35.18 12.19
N GLN A 40 -7.30 -35.68 11.32
CA GLN A 40 -8.71 -35.90 11.62
C GLN A 40 -8.88 -36.75 12.90
N GLU A 41 -8.05 -37.78 13.07
CA GLU A 41 -7.98 -38.61 14.27
C GLU A 41 -7.71 -37.78 15.55
N ARG A 42 -6.81 -36.79 15.49
CA ARG A 42 -6.53 -35.89 16.64
C ARG A 42 -7.73 -35.00 16.96
N VAL A 43 -8.47 -34.53 15.96
CA VAL A 43 -9.70 -33.76 16.16
C VAL A 43 -10.77 -34.61 16.85
N GLU A 44 -10.94 -35.86 16.42
CA GLU A 44 -11.90 -36.82 16.98
C GLU A 44 -11.54 -37.20 18.42
N ALA A 45 -10.27 -37.50 18.70
CA ALA A 45 -9.80 -37.76 20.06
C ALA A 45 -10.03 -36.55 21.00
N ASN A 46 -9.78 -35.34 20.52
CA ASN A 46 -10.04 -34.13 21.30
C ASN A 46 -11.53 -33.84 21.46
N ARG A 47 -12.38 -34.20 20.48
CA ARG A 47 -13.83 -34.12 20.59
C ARG A 47 -14.35 -35.07 21.68
N ALA A 48 -13.90 -36.33 21.68
CA ALA A 48 -14.25 -37.31 22.70
C ALA A 48 -13.78 -36.84 24.10
N LYS A 49 -12.55 -36.31 24.19
CA LYS A 49 -12.04 -35.73 25.45
C LYS A 49 -12.84 -34.51 25.90
N ALA A 50 -13.25 -33.63 24.99
CA ALA A 50 -14.03 -32.44 25.31
C ALA A 50 -15.45 -32.79 25.83
N ALA A 51 -16.02 -33.91 25.37
CA ALA A 51 -17.33 -34.40 25.82
C ALA A 51 -17.35 -34.83 27.31
N ASN A 52 -16.18 -35.14 27.89
CA ASN A 52 -16.05 -35.48 29.31
C ASN A 52 -16.07 -34.25 30.25
N TYR A 53 -16.21 -33.04 29.72
CA TYR A 53 -16.24 -31.81 30.50
C TYR A 53 -17.62 -31.15 30.42
N PRO A 54 -18.05 -30.40 31.46
CA PRO A 54 -19.29 -29.66 31.43
C PRO A 54 -19.35 -28.71 30.22
N PRO A 55 -20.52 -28.60 29.55
CA PRO A 55 -20.70 -27.65 28.47
C PRO A 55 -20.62 -26.21 28.99
N GLY A 56 -20.24 -25.27 28.12
CA GLY A 56 -20.17 -23.85 28.42
C GLY A 56 -18.76 -23.36 28.74
N GLY A 57 -18.67 -22.12 29.23
CA GLY A 57 -17.41 -21.40 29.39
C GLY A 57 -17.22 -20.30 28.33
N VAL A 58 -16.13 -19.55 28.47
CA VAL A 58 -15.85 -18.38 27.63
C VAL A 58 -15.30 -18.82 26.27
N ARG A 59 -15.91 -18.34 25.17
CA ARG A 59 -15.38 -18.49 23.80
C ARG A 59 -14.76 -17.21 23.23
N ASN A 60 -14.90 -16.08 23.94
CA ASN A 60 -14.50 -14.74 23.48
C ASN A 60 -15.08 -14.31 22.12
N THR A 61 -16.12 -14.98 21.61
CA THR A 61 -16.69 -14.69 20.28
C THR A 61 -17.20 -13.26 20.18
N GLU A 62 -17.97 -12.79 21.16
CA GLU A 62 -18.49 -11.43 21.14
C GLU A 62 -17.39 -10.38 21.32
N ARG A 63 -16.42 -10.66 22.20
CA ARG A 63 -15.22 -9.83 22.35
C ARG A 63 -14.48 -9.72 21.01
N TYR A 64 -14.22 -10.84 20.34
CA TYR A 64 -13.57 -10.87 19.03
C TYR A 64 -14.36 -10.08 18.00
N ARG A 65 -15.67 -10.31 17.89
CA ARG A 65 -16.55 -9.57 16.97
C ARG A 65 -16.47 -8.07 17.20
N ARG A 66 -16.58 -7.62 18.45
CA ARG A 66 -16.45 -6.20 18.80
C ARG A 66 -15.08 -5.64 18.44
N MET A 67 -14.00 -6.33 18.78
CA MET A 67 -12.63 -5.88 18.49
C MET A 67 -12.31 -5.82 16.99
N THR A 68 -13.01 -6.60 16.17
CA THR A 68 -12.81 -6.68 14.71
C THR A 68 -13.93 -6.03 13.90
N ALA A 69 -14.89 -5.37 14.56
CA ALA A 69 -16.04 -4.76 13.90
C ALA A 69 -15.63 -3.67 12.91
N ALA A 70 -14.66 -2.83 13.29
CA ALA A 70 -14.13 -1.79 12.41
C ALA A 70 -13.49 -2.38 11.15
N ILE A 71 -12.66 -3.43 11.29
CA ILE A 71 -12.00 -4.10 10.15
C ILE A 71 -13.05 -4.65 9.18
N ARG A 72 -14.08 -5.34 9.67
CA ARG A 72 -15.16 -5.86 8.81
C ARG A 72 -15.99 -4.76 8.16
N ARG A 73 -16.23 -3.66 8.87
CA ARG A 73 -16.96 -2.51 8.32
C ARG A 73 -16.17 -1.84 7.20
N ASP A 74 -14.85 -1.76 7.35
CA ASP A 74 -13.98 -1.06 6.40
C ASP A 74 -13.55 -1.99 5.24
N GLN A 75 -13.65 -3.31 5.39
CA GLN A 75 -13.27 -4.32 4.39
C GLN A 75 -13.79 -4.02 2.96
N PRO A 76 -15.07 -3.69 2.73
CA PRO A 76 -15.55 -3.42 1.37
C PRO A 76 -14.86 -2.21 0.71
N ALA A 77 -14.39 -1.24 1.50
CA ALA A 77 -13.64 -0.09 0.98
C ALA A 77 -12.30 -0.51 0.36
N TYR A 78 -11.60 -1.46 1.00
CA TYR A 78 -10.32 -2.00 0.54
C TYR A 78 -10.48 -3.01 -0.60
N GLU A 79 -11.59 -3.74 -0.65
CA GLU A 79 -11.96 -4.57 -1.81
C GLU A 79 -12.21 -3.71 -3.05
N ALA A 80 -13.02 -2.64 -2.91
CA ALA A 80 -13.24 -1.67 -3.99
C ALA A 80 -11.94 -0.98 -4.43
N GLN A 81 -11.04 -0.68 -3.49
CA GLN A 81 -9.72 -0.13 -3.80
C GLN A 81 -8.90 -1.09 -4.67
N THR A 82 -8.91 -2.38 -4.36
CA THR A 82 -8.16 -3.39 -5.13
C THR A 82 -8.61 -3.41 -6.59
N VAL A 83 -9.92 -3.44 -6.81
CA VAL A 83 -10.50 -3.38 -8.17
C VAL A 83 -10.24 -2.02 -8.84
N ALA A 84 -10.18 -0.93 -8.07
CA ALA A 84 -9.83 0.38 -8.60
C ALA A 84 -8.37 0.42 -9.10
N MET A 85 -7.45 -0.22 -8.38
CA MET A 85 -6.04 -0.33 -8.80
C MET A 85 -5.90 -1.14 -10.09
N GLU A 86 -6.61 -2.27 -10.20
CA GLU A 86 -6.70 -3.05 -11.45
C GLU A 86 -7.25 -2.20 -12.60
N SER A 87 -8.34 -1.46 -12.36
CA SER A 87 -8.93 -0.56 -13.35
C SER A 87 -7.95 0.53 -13.81
N LEU A 88 -7.08 1.04 -12.93
CA LEU A 88 -6.03 1.99 -13.33
C LEU A 88 -4.94 1.34 -14.18
N GLN A 89 -4.56 0.09 -13.90
CA GLN A 89 -3.61 -0.66 -14.72
C GLN A 89 -4.15 -0.91 -16.13
N GLU A 90 -5.46 -1.17 -16.23
CA GLU A 90 -6.19 -1.33 -17.50
C GLU A 90 -6.47 0.00 -18.23
N ARG A 91 -6.02 1.13 -17.68
CA ARG A 91 -6.30 2.49 -18.19
C ARG A 91 -7.80 2.81 -18.27
N ALA A 92 -8.57 2.35 -17.30
CA ALA A 92 -10.01 2.62 -17.14
C ALA A 92 -10.27 3.61 -15.97
N PRO A 93 -9.92 4.90 -16.10
CA PRO A 93 -9.99 5.85 -14.99
C PRO A 93 -11.42 6.12 -14.50
N ALA A 94 -12.43 6.09 -15.38
CA ALA A 94 -13.82 6.29 -14.99
C ALA A 94 -14.33 5.21 -14.03
N ARG A 95 -13.98 3.94 -14.28
CA ARG A 95 -14.33 2.81 -13.40
C ARG A 95 -13.59 2.92 -12.07
N ALA A 96 -12.29 3.24 -12.11
CA ALA A 96 -11.50 3.46 -10.90
C ALA A 96 -12.10 4.56 -10.02
N LEU A 97 -12.54 5.67 -10.62
CA LEU A 97 -13.18 6.78 -9.88
C LEU A 97 -14.45 6.36 -9.15
N GLN A 98 -15.32 5.56 -9.79
CA GLN A 98 -16.54 5.06 -9.14
C GLN A 98 -16.23 4.20 -7.92
N LEU A 99 -15.28 3.29 -8.05
CA LEU A 99 -14.84 2.41 -6.95
C LEU A 99 -14.18 3.21 -5.81
N LEU A 100 -13.36 4.20 -6.15
CA LEU A 100 -12.70 5.05 -5.16
C LEU A 100 -13.68 5.98 -4.45
N ASP A 101 -14.73 6.45 -5.12
CA ASP A 101 -15.80 7.22 -4.48
C ASP A 101 -16.55 6.36 -3.44
N GLU A 102 -16.75 5.07 -3.72
CA GLU A 102 -17.27 4.12 -2.74
C GLU A 102 -16.28 3.90 -1.57
N SER A 103 -15.00 3.63 -1.85
CA SER A 103 -13.97 3.46 -0.82
C SER A 103 -13.89 4.67 0.11
N ILE A 104 -13.88 5.89 -0.45
CA ILE A 104 -13.85 7.15 0.31
C ILE A 104 -15.13 7.34 1.13
N ARG A 105 -16.30 6.98 0.61
CA ARG A 105 -17.56 7.06 1.36
C ARG A 105 -17.55 6.14 2.58
N LEU A 106 -16.99 4.94 2.44
CA LEU A 106 -16.92 3.93 3.49
C LEU A 106 -15.83 4.24 4.53
N GLN A 107 -14.66 4.69 4.07
CA GLN A 107 -13.53 5.03 4.93
C GLN A 107 -12.85 6.34 4.44
N PRO A 108 -13.38 7.52 4.83
CA PRO A 108 -12.92 8.82 4.33
C PRO A 108 -11.57 9.26 4.92
N ALA A 109 -11.04 8.58 5.94
CA ALA A 109 -9.77 8.92 6.57
C ALA A 109 -8.56 8.29 5.85
N GLU A 110 -8.77 7.29 5.00
CA GLU A 110 -7.70 6.58 4.30
C GLU A 110 -7.12 7.47 3.18
N GLY A 111 -5.86 7.89 3.35
CA GLY A 111 -5.17 8.78 2.41
C GLY A 111 -4.89 8.11 1.06
N GLN A 112 -4.68 6.79 1.06
CA GLN A 112 -4.35 6.05 -0.16
C GLN A 112 -5.49 6.09 -1.19
N PHE A 113 -6.75 6.12 -0.77
CA PHE A 113 -7.89 6.23 -1.69
C PHE A 113 -7.86 7.58 -2.43
N TRP A 114 -7.47 8.65 -1.74
CA TRP A 114 -7.35 9.98 -2.35
C TRP A 114 -6.16 10.07 -3.31
N GLU A 115 -5.05 9.39 -3.01
CA GLU A 115 -3.90 9.30 -3.92
C GLU A 115 -4.29 8.57 -5.20
N LEU A 116 -4.92 7.40 -5.10
CA LEU A 116 -5.43 6.64 -6.25
C LEU A 116 -6.46 7.44 -7.06
N ARG A 117 -7.31 8.23 -6.38
CA ARG A 117 -8.25 9.13 -7.06
C ARG A 117 -7.52 10.23 -7.84
N GLY A 118 -6.42 10.74 -7.30
CA GLY A 118 -5.53 11.65 -7.99
C GLY A 118 -4.92 11.03 -9.25
N HIS A 119 -4.46 9.78 -9.17
CA HIS A 119 -3.97 9.03 -10.33
C HIS A 119 -5.05 8.87 -11.41
N ALA A 120 -6.27 8.51 -11.03
CA ALA A 120 -7.39 8.37 -11.95
C ALA A 120 -7.71 9.68 -12.68
N TRP A 121 -7.76 10.81 -11.96
CA TRP A 121 -7.98 12.12 -12.56
C TRP A 121 -6.83 12.60 -13.44
N ALA A 122 -5.58 12.30 -13.05
CA ALA A 122 -4.41 12.65 -13.84
C ALA A 122 -4.37 11.85 -15.16
N MET A 123 -4.83 10.59 -15.15
CA MET A 123 -4.95 9.75 -16.34
C MET A 123 -6.03 10.23 -17.31
N ASP A 124 -7.06 10.93 -16.81
CA ASP A 124 -8.11 11.60 -17.59
C ASP A 124 -7.78 13.08 -17.92
N ASP A 125 -6.50 13.47 -17.78
CA ASP A 125 -5.99 14.83 -18.00
C ASP A 125 -6.71 15.93 -17.19
N LYS A 126 -7.43 15.57 -16.11
CA LYS A 126 -8.12 16.51 -15.22
C LYS A 126 -7.18 17.00 -14.12
N ASN A 127 -6.12 17.72 -14.51
CA ASN A 127 -5.03 18.15 -13.63
C ASN A 127 -5.49 18.87 -12.36
N ASN A 128 -6.50 19.75 -12.43
CA ASN A 128 -7.03 20.44 -11.26
C ASN A 128 -7.68 19.47 -10.26
N LYS A 129 -8.46 18.50 -10.73
CA LYS A 129 -9.08 17.48 -9.87
C LYS A 129 -8.03 16.54 -9.29
N ALA A 130 -7.02 16.18 -10.07
CA ALA A 130 -5.88 15.38 -9.60
C ALA A 130 -5.14 16.09 -8.46
N THR A 131 -4.79 17.37 -8.64
CA THR A 131 -4.13 18.19 -7.60
C THR A 131 -4.96 18.27 -6.32
N GLN A 132 -6.28 18.43 -6.42
CA GLN A 132 -7.18 18.44 -5.26
C GLN A 132 -7.17 17.07 -4.54
N ALA A 133 -7.27 15.97 -5.28
CA ALA A 133 -7.26 14.63 -4.71
C ALA A 133 -5.92 14.30 -4.03
N TYR A 134 -4.79 14.58 -4.68
CA TYR A 134 -3.48 14.42 -4.03
C TYR A 134 -3.30 15.31 -2.80
N SER A 135 -3.83 16.54 -2.83
CA SER A 135 -3.79 17.41 -1.64
C SER A 135 -4.64 16.87 -0.49
N MET A 136 -5.75 16.21 -0.81
CA MET A 136 -6.53 15.47 0.19
C MET A 136 -5.74 14.28 0.75
N ALA A 137 -5.03 13.51 -0.08
CA ALA A 137 -4.18 12.42 0.40
C ALA A 137 -3.14 12.91 1.42
N VAL A 138 -2.42 13.98 1.08
CA VAL A 138 -1.46 14.63 2.00
C VAL A 138 -2.14 15.14 3.27
N LYS A 139 -3.34 15.73 3.17
CA LYS A 139 -4.09 16.19 4.35
C LYS A 139 -4.51 15.04 5.27
N LYS A 140 -4.85 13.87 4.70
CA LYS A 140 -5.28 12.70 5.47
C LYS A 140 -4.12 12.04 6.21
N ASN A 141 -2.95 11.96 5.58
CA ASN A 141 -1.75 11.46 6.23
C ASN A 141 -0.51 12.29 5.82
N PRO A 142 -0.23 13.40 6.52
CA PRO A 142 0.85 14.32 6.15
C PRO A 142 2.26 13.76 6.37
N ASN A 143 2.38 12.65 7.10
CA ASN A 143 3.65 11.99 7.41
C ASN A 143 3.91 10.76 6.53
N TYR A 144 3.03 10.48 5.57
CA TYR A 144 3.26 9.41 4.59
C TYR A 144 3.93 9.95 3.35
N PHE A 145 5.19 9.55 3.13
CA PHE A 145 6.03 10.10 2.07
C PHE A 145 5.39 9.98 0.68
N SER A 146 4.71 8.86 0.38
CA SER A 146 4.13 8.59 -0.95
C SER A 146 3.13 9.65 -1.37
N HIS A 147 2.27 10.13 -0.47
CA HIS A 147 1.28 11.14 -0.81
C HIS A 147 1.92 12.46 -1.24
N VAL A 148 3.00 12.87 -0.54
CA VAL A 148 3.71 14.11 -0.84
C VAL A 148 4.59 13.93 -2.09
N LEU A 149 5.25 12.77 -2.24
CA LEU A 149 6.01 12.39 -3.42
C LEU A 149 5.15 12.47 -4.68
N THR A 150 4.01 11.77 -4.67
CA THR A 150 3.11 11.68 -5.82
C THR A 150 2.56 13.06 -6.20
N ARG A 151 2.21 13.90 -5.23
CA ARG A 151 1.79 15.29 -5.51
C ARG A 151 2.94 16.14 -6.09
N GLY A 152 4.15 15.99 -5.56
CA GLY A 152 5.35 16.66 -6.10
C GLY A 152 5.64 16.27 -7.55
N ILE A 153 5.57 14.97 -7.86
CA ILE A 153 5.70 14.46 -9.24
C ILE A 153 4.58 15.00 -10.14
N HIS A 154 3.35 15.10 -9.64
CA HIS A 154 2.24 15.68 -10.39
C HIS A 154 2.45 17.17 -10.69
N TYR A 155 2.98 17.94 -9.74
CA TYR A 155 3.36 19.34 -9.98
C TYR A 155 4.50 19.46 -10.99
N PHE A 156 5.49 18.56 -10.92
CA PHE A 156 6.60 18.53 -11.89
C PHE A 156 6.09 18.34 -13.32
N LYS A 157 5.16 17.40 -13.53
CA LYS A 157 4.53 17.15 -14.84
C LYS A 157 3.74 18.34 -15.38
N GLN A 158 3.30 19.24 -14.50
CA GLN A 158 2.64 20.50 -14.86
C GLN A 158 3.62 21.66 -15.04
N ASN A 159 4.93 21.40 -15.03
CA ASN A 159 6.01 22.40 -15.02
C ASN A 159 5.94 23.38 -13.83
N ASN A 160 5.23 23.03 -12.76
CA ASN A 160 5.21 23.82 -11.53
C ASN A 160 6.39 23.41 -10.64
N PHE A 161 7.60 23.75 -11.07
CA PHE A 161 8.83 23.38 -10.37
C PHE A 161 8.90 23.89 -8.93
N PRO A 162 8.46 25.12 -8.57
CA PRO A 162 8.48 25.55 -7.17
C PRO A 162 7.61 24.68 -6.25
N ALA A 163 6.40 24.31 -6.68
CA ALA A 163 5.54 23.43 -5.89
C ALA A 163 6.05 21.99 -5.87
N ALA A 164 6.62 21.52 -6.98
CA ALA A 164 7.22 20.21 -7.09
C ALA A 164 8.42 20.07 -6.15
N GLU A 165 9.38 20.99 -6.20
CA GLU A 165 10.60 20.98 -5.38
C GLU A 165 10.25 20.94 -3.89
N ARG A 166 9.34 21.80 -3.43
CA ARG A 166 8.90 21.82 -2.03
C ARG A 166 8.36 20.45 -1.58
N ASP A 167 7.49 19.85 -2.39
CA ASP A 167 6.86 18.58 -2.05
C ASP A 167 7.85 17.40 -2.14
N LEU A 168 8.75 17.42 -3.13
CA LEU A 168 9.79 16.41 -3.30
C LEU A 168 10.83 16.45 -2.16
N LEU A 169 11.26 17.65 -1.75
CA LEU A 169 12.11 17.85 -0.58
C LEU A 169 11.40 17.36 0.69
N ARG A 170 10.12 17.70 0.88
CA ARG A 170 9.36 17.21 2.03
C ARG A 170 9.20 15.69 2.02
N SER A 171 8.95 15.08 0.85
CA SER A 171 8.91 13.63 0.73
C SER A 171 10.25 13.01 1.11
N ARG A 172 11.36 13.61 0.68
CA ARG A 172 12.72 13.15 0.96
C ARG A 172 13.04 13.22 2.46
N GLU A 173 12.59 14.26 3.15
CA GLU A 173 12.70 14.37 4.62
C GLU A 173 12.00 13.21 5.33
N LEU A 174 10.83 12.78 4.83
CA LEU A 174 10.06 11.67 5.39
C LEU A 174 10.70 10.31 5.06
N LEU A 175 11.08 10.12 3.79
CA LEU A 175 11.79 8.95 3.31
C LEU A 175 12.59 9.32 2.04
N PRO A 176 13.93 9.26 2.08
CA PRO A 176 14.73 9.40 0.88
C PRO A 176 14.40 8.30 -0.13
N THR A 177 13.96 8.68 -1.32
CA THR A 177 13.65 7.75 -2.40
C THR A 177 14.36 8.15 -3.69
N ALA A 178 14.72 7.17 -4.50
CA ALA A 178 15.33 7.43 -5.80
C ALA A 178 14.40 8.22 -6.74
N HIS A 179 13.06 8.06 -6.62
CA HIS A 179 12.09 8.94 -7.29
C HIS A 179 12.29 10.39 -6.87
N SER A 180 12.27 10.69 -5.57
CA SER A 180 12.46 12.07 -5.10
C SER A 180 13.80 12.66 -5.60
N SER A 181 14.90 11.89 -5.52
CA SER A 181 16.20 12.33 -6.03
C SER A 181 16.19 12.56 -7.53
N LEU A 182 15.61 11.67 -8.34
CA LEU A 182 15.58 11.85 -9.80
C LEU A 182 14.86 13.14 -10.19
N TYR A 183 13.67 13.39 -9.66
CA TYR A 183 12.91 14.60 -9.98
C TYR A 183 13.54 15.88 -9.41
N LEU A 184 14.19 15.82 -8.24
CA LEU A 184 14.98 16.94 -7.72
C LEU A 184 16.19 17.24 -8.62
N GLY A 185 16.86 16.20 -9.13
CA GLY A 185 17.92 16.35 -10.11
C GLY A 185 17.44 17.04 -11.40
N ASP A 186 16.28 16.65 -11.90
CA ASP A 186 15.65 17.26 -13.08
C ASP A 186 15.33 18.74 -12.84
N ILE A 187 14.76 19.09 -11.68
CA ILE A 187 14.50 20.48 -11.31
C ILE A 187 15.80 21.28 -11.21
N SER A 188 16.83 20.73 -10.54
CA SER A 188 18.13 21.38 -10.39
C SER A 188 18.82 21.60 -11.75
N ALA A 189 18.72 20.63 -12.66
CA ALA A 189 19.26 20.75 -14.02
C ALA A 189 18.52 21.83 -14.81
N ALA A 190 17.18 21.88 -14.72
CA ALA A 190 16.36 22.88 -15.40
C ALA A 190 16.67 24.32 -14.95
N ARG A 191 17.09 24.52 -13.68
CA ARG A 191 17.56 25.83 -13.18
C ARG A 191 19.06 26.10 -13.40
N GLY A 192 19.77 25.22 -14.08
CA GLY A 192 21.21 25.35 -14.35
C GLY A 192 22.13 25.01 -13.18
N ALA A 193 21.60 24.49 -12.07
CA ALA A 193 22.38 24.07 -10.90
C ALA A 193 23.01 22.68 -11.14
N LYS A 194 23.98 22.61 -12.06
CA LYS A 194 24.57 21.34 -12.53
C LYS A 194 25.18 20.50 -11.40
N GLN A 195 25.94 21.10 -10.49
CA GLN A 195 26.57 20.36 -9.39
C GLN A 195 25.52 19.71 -8.47
N GLU A 196 24.46 20.45 -8.17
CA GLU A 196 23.36 19.94 -7.34
C GLU A 196 22.58 18.83 -8.07
N ALA A 197 22.29 19.01 -9.36
CA ALA A 197 21.65 18.00 -10.18
C ALA A 197 22.47 16.70 -10.21
N ALA A 198 23.80 16.80 -10.36
CA ALA A 198 24.69 15.66 -10.34
C ALA A 198 24.62 14.87 -9.02
N VAL A 199 24.55 15.55 -7.87
CA VAL A 199 24.40 14.89 -6.55
C VAL A 199 23.10 14.09 -6.51
N TYR A 200 21.98 14.70 -6.90
CA TYR A 200 20.69 14.02 -6.90
C TYR A 200 20.63 12.84 -7.88
N TYR A 201 21.20 12.98 -9.07
CA TYR A 201 21.26 11.87 -10.02
C TYR A 201 22.16 10.72 -9.52
N GLN A 202 23.29 11.02 -8.88
CA GLN A 202 24.16 9.99 -8.29
C GLN A 202 23.43 9.17 -7.21
N GLU A 203 22.59 9.82 -6.41
CA GLU A 203 21.77 9.11 -5.43
C GLU A 203 20.73 8.20 -6.10
N ALA A 204 19.99 8.73 -7.07
CA ALA A 204 18.97 7.97 -7.81
C ALA A 204 19.59 6.80 -8.61
N ALA A 205 20.82 6.97 -9.11
CA ALA A 205 21.57 5.97 -9.88
C ALA A 205 21.90 4.70 -9.09
N ARG A 206 21.82 4.72 -7.75
CA ARG A 206 22.00 3.54 -6.90
C ARG A 206 20.81 2.58 -6.95
N ALA A 207 19.65 3.05 -7.39
CA ALA A 207 18.47 2.20 -7.50
C ALA A 207 18.64 1.17 -8.64
N PRO A 208 18.17 -0.07 -8.46
CA PRO A 208 18.10 -1.04 -9.55
C PRO A 208 17.00 -0.66 -10.56
N GLY A 209 17.05 -1.28 -11.73
CA GLY A 209 16.01 -1.15 -12.74
C GLY A 209 16.04 0.18 -13.51
N GLU A 210 14.89 0.52 -14.07
CA GLU A 210 14.74 1.63 -15.03
C GLU A 210 15.07 2.99 -14.42
N LEU A 211 14.66 3.23 -13.18
CA LEU A 211 14.84 4.52 -12.54
C LEU A 211 16.33 4.85 -12.31
N GLY A 212 17.13 3.87 -11.89
CA GLY A 212 18.57 4.05 -11.78
C GLY A 212 19.26 4.20 -13.14
N ARG A 213 18.74 3.56 -14.20
CA ARG A 213 19.23 3.76 -15.57
C ARG A 213 19.03 5.21 -16.02
N GLN A 214 17.81 5.73 -15.88
CA GLN A 214 17.49 7.12 -16.21
C GLN A 214 18.39 8.11 -15.46
N ALA A 215 18.61 7.88 -14.17
CA ALA A 215 19.50 8.74 -13.38
C ALA A 215 20.95 8.72 -13.89
N ARG A 216 21.49 7.57 -14.30
CA ARG A 216 22.83 7.46 -14.89
C ARG A 216 22.92 8.16 -16.25
N GLU A 217 21.90 8.02 -17.08
CA GLU A 217 21.81 8.71 -18.37
C GLU A 217 21.79 10.23 -18.20
N ARG A 218 20.98 10.74 -17.27
CA ARG A 218 20.94 12.17 -16.94
C ARG A 218 22.28 12.68 -16.40
N LEU A 219 22.93 11.91 -15.55
CA LEU A 219 24.26 12.25 -15.02
C LEU A 219 25.32 12.32 -16.13
N GLN A 220 25.31 11.36 -17.06
CA GLN A 220 26.24 11.35 -18.19
C GLN A 220 25.99 12.53 -19.13
N ALA A 221 24.74 12.81 -19.49
CA ALA A 221 24.37 13.93 -20.33
C ALA A 221 24.81 15.29 -19.72
N LEU A 222 24.74 15.41 -18.40
CA LEU A 222 25.19 16.60 -17.68
C LEU A 222 26.71 16.82 -17.78
N GLN A 223 27.49 15.74 -17.70
CA GLN A 223 28.96 15.78 -17.80
C GLN A 223 29.45 16.07 -19.23
N SER A 224 28.76 15.54 -20.24
CA SER A 224 29.13 15.76 -21.65
C SER A 224 28.93 17.21 -22.12
N GLN A 225 28.10 18.00 -21.42
CA GLN A 225 27.95 19.43 -21.70
C GLN A 225 29.11 20.30 -21.21
N ASP A 226 30.04 19.73 -20.43
CA ASP A 226 31.18 20.46 -19.84
C ASP A 226 32.50 20.21 -20.59
N VAL A 227 32.50 19.43 -21.69
CA VAL A 227 33.69 19.25 -22.55
C VAL A 227 33.71 20.37 -23.59
N PRO A 228 34.64 21.34 -23.53
CA PRO A 228 34.80 22.34 -24.58
C PRO A 228 35.26 21.64 -25.86
N THR A 229 34.57 21.88 -26.98
CA THR A 229 35.05 21.54 -28.33
C THR A 229 36.29 22.34 -28.70
#